data_AF-A0A2K1KNM1-F1
#
_entry.id   AF-A0A2K1KNM1-F1
#
_cell.length_a   1.000
_cell.length_b   1.000
_cell.length_c   1.000
_cell.angle_alpha   90.00
_cell.angle_beta   90.00
_cell.angle_gamma   90.00
#
_symmetry.space_group_name_H-M   'P 1'
#
loop_
_entity.id
_entity.type
_entity.pdbx_description
1 polymer ?
#
loop_
_entity_poly.entity_id
_entity_poly.type
_entity_poly.pdbx_seq_one_letter_code
_entity_poly.pdbx_strand_id
1 'polypeptide(L)'
;MQKLAQLPIRAGETTSLWRIERLDTSFRNRECRFQVVLVRKHSPELSCSLFSTSFPSSSSSLSGCQLPRTFVHPRWRRGSPRVLCMEDDTVSKSELEELPDIVLNEITRGKDSTSEKVEASYFSELKLEEIAKTPAPVAGEFKARNPFDLRWIGAWADALTERGMLKRRTFYSHDDWLRHRSSTRHYRHFASSFSSRAILSLIPPVGTMTAISVFVALYNTVVLSGWLPSFFPIFHASSLSYQLTAPALALLLVFRTEASYSRYDEARKTWTEVISSSKDMARQALAWSQHPADHRKKKLLLDYILAFPVALKCHLLYDSDIAEELREILEEDDLALVLKAEHRPNCLIQLMTLSLKSIKFEDGEGMQLDANISQFNESISVCERLIRTPIPLAYTRLTSRILVLWHLSLPVVLWDDCHWVVVPATFISAASLFCIEEVGVLIEEPFPILALDRMCAKARENILEFADLQVKAQVHLSNKTRKSQSKVVTNGATTQS
;
A
#
# COMPACT_ATOMS: atom_id res chain seq x y z
N MET A 1 -30.63 31.90 28.75
CA MET A 1 -30.78 31.41 30.14
C MET A 1 -30.25 29.99 30.22
N GLN A 2 -29.37 29.76 31.21
CA GLN A 2 -28.61 28.55 31.46
C GLN A 2 -29.48 27.30 31.62
N LYS A 3 -29.03 26.17 31.05
CA LYS A 3 -29.07 24.86 31.70
C LYS A 3 -27.83 24.09 31.28
N LEU A 4 -26.78 24.22 32.09
CA LEU A 4 -25.61 23.34 32.08
C LEU A 4 -26.07 21.95 32.49
N ALA A 5 -26.06 21.00 31.56
CA ALA A 5 -26.15 19.59 31.90
C ALA A 5 -24.83 19.17 32.56
N GLN A 6 -24.86 18.89 33.86
CA GLN A 6 -23.79 18.22 34.58
C GLN A 6 -23.85 16.73 34.20
N LEU A 7 -22.83 16.23 33.53
CA LEU A 7 -22.67 14.79 33.29
C LEU A 7 -21.64 14.24 34.29
N PRO A 8 -21.99 13.26 35.15
CA PRO A 8 -21.04 12.62 36.03
C PRO A 8 -20.18 11.62 35.23
N ILE A 9 -18.89 11.89 35.12
CA ILE A 9 -17.90 10.91 34.64
C ILE A 9 -17.54 10.03 35.84
N ARG A 10 -17.90 8.74 35.77
CA ARG A 10 -17.56 7.74 36.79
C ARG A 10 -16.33 6.96 36.30
N ALA A 11 -15.15 7.37 36.75
CA ALA A 11 -13.95 6.54 36.78
C ALA A 11 -13.52 6.43 38.25
N GLY A 12 -13.16 5.22 38.67
CA GLY A 12 -12.85 4.88 40.06
C GLY A 12 -11.83 5.82 40.71
N GLU A 13 -12.15 6.18 41.97
CA GLU A 13 -11.26 6.72 42.99
C GLU A 13 -10.46 8.00 42.66
N THR A 14 -11.18 9.13 42.61
CA THR A 14 -10.92 10.42 43.30
C THR A 14 -11.62 11.55 42.53
N THR A 15 -12.69 12.11 43.09
CA THR A 15 -13.47 13.20 42.47
C THR A 15 -12.71 14.53 42.56
N SER A 16 -12.10 14.98 41.47
CA SER A 16 -11.62 16.36 41.33
C SER A 16 -12.57 17.16 40.40
N LEU A 17 -13.19 18.21 40.95
CA LEU A 17 -14.15 19.08 40.25
C LEU A 17 -13.41 20.13 39.41
N TRP A 18 -13.52 20.02 38.08
CA TRP A 18 -13.04 21.02 37.13
C TRP A 18 -14.21 21.87 36.62
N ARG A 19 -14.02 23.20 36.56
CA ARG A 19 -15.01 24.14 36.01
C ARG A 19 -14.45 24.75 34.72
N ILE A 20 -15.23 24.67 33.63
CA ILE A 20 -14.96 25.40 32.38
C ILE A 20 -15.48 26.82 32.57
N GLU A 21 -14.61 27.83 32.51
CA GLU A 21 -15.00 29.23 32.68
C GLU A 21 -15.14 30.01 31.36
N ARG A 22 -14.43 29.65 30.29
CA ARG A 22 -14.49 30.38 29.01
C ARG A 22 -14.22 29.49 27.80
N LEU A 23 -14.93 29.75 26.72
CA LEU A 23 -14.76 29.12 25.42
C LEU A 23 -14.75 30.25 24.37
N ASP A 24 -13.55 30.67 23.96
CA ASP A 24 -13.40 31.71 22.93
C ASP A 24 -13.21 31.05 21.56
N THR A 25 -13.94 31.58 20.58
CA THR A 25 -13.88 31.18 19.17
C THR A 25 -13.38 32.37 18.37
N SER A 26 -12.27 32.20 17.65
CA SER A 26 -11.71 33.22 16.78
C SER A 26 -11.49 32.64 15.39
N PHE A 27 -12.07 33.28 14.37
CA PHE A 27 -11.92 32.91 12.97
C PHE A 27 -10.86 33.77 12.29
N ARG A 28 -9.76 33.15 11.86
CA ARG A 28 -8.83 33.73 10.86
C ARG A 28 -8.17 32.61 10.05
N ASN A 29 -8.19 32.74 8.73
CA ASN A 29 -7.56 31.82 7.75
C ASN A 29 -7.90 30.34 7.89
N ARG A 30 -9.21 29.99 7.75
CA ARG A 30 -9.71 28.63 7.47
C ARG A 30 -9.19 27.48 8.36
N GLU A 31 -8.74 27.78 9.57
CA GLU A 31 -8.55 26.79 10.64
C GLU A 31 -9.37 27.21 11.87
N CYS A 32 -10.15 26.30 12.45
CA CYS A 32 -10.80 26.49 13.74
C CYS A 32 -9.86 26.03 14.86
N ARG A 33 -9.45 26.94 15.75
CA ARG A 33 -8.76 26.56 17.00
C ARG A 33 -9.69 26.80 18.19
N PHE A 34 -9.84 25.77 19.01
CA PHE A 34 -10.55 25.85 20.29
C PHE A 34 -9.52 26.01 21.41
N GLN A 35 -9.71 27.01 22.27
CA GLN A 35 -8.92 27.17 23.48
C GLN A 35 -9.84 26.97 24.68
N VAL A 36 -9.63 25.88 25.42
CA VAL A 36 -10.39 25.57 26.64
C VAL A 36 -9.51 25.89 27.84
N VAL A 37 -9.97 26.80 28.70
CA VAL A 37 -9.30 27.14 29.96
C VAL A 37 -10.01 26.40 31.10
N LEU A 38 -9.30 25.48 31.75
CA LEU A 38 -9.78 24.74 32.92
C LEU A 38 -9.15 25.32 34.19
N VAL A 39 -9.96 25.70 35.16
CA VAL A 39 -9.49 26.22 36.46
C VAL A 39 -9.93 25.30 37.58
N ARG A 40 -8.99 24.91 38.45
CA ARG A 40 -9.23 24.09 39.65
C ARG A 40 -9.69 25.01 40.78
N LYS A 41 -10.78 24.65 41.47
CA LYS A 41 -11.33 25.49 42.55
C LYS A 41 -10.62 25.18 43.89
N HIS A 42 -9.97 26.20 44.46
CA HIS A 42 -9.23 26.28 45.74
C HIS A 42 -7.78 25.76 45.78
N SER A 43 -6.82 26.68 45.57
CA SER A 43 -5.79 27.15 46.54
C SER A 43 -4.95 28.26 45.86
N PRO A 44 -4.45 29.29 46.57
CA PRO A 44 -3.91 30.49 45.95
C PRO A 44 -2.41 30.32 45.71
N GLU A 45 -1.99 29.92 44.51
CA GLU A 45 -0.62 30.14 44.04
C GLU A 45 -0.54 29.90 42.52
N LEU A 46 0.03 30.87 41.81
CA LEU A 46 0.21 30.85 40.35
C LEU A 46 1.28 29.82 39.97
N SER A 47 0.93 28.85 39.13
CA SER A 47 1.91 28.19 38.25
C SER A 47 1.21 27.53 37.06
N CYS A 48 1.46 28.03 35.85
CA CYS A 48 1.05 27.40 34.60
C CYS A 48 1.99 26.23 34.27
N SER A 49 1.43 25.04 34.00
CA SER A 49 2.18 23.95 33.35
C SER A 49 1.36 23.35 32.22
N LEU A 50 1.96 23.35 31.02
CA LEU A 50 1.54 22.61 29.85
C LEU A 50 2.01 21.17 30.02
N PHE A 51 1.09 20.19 29.94
CA PHE A 51 1.45 18.78 29.86
C PHE A 51 1.04 18.20 28.51
N SER A 52 2.04 17.69 27.80
CA SER A 52 1.91 16.73 26.71
C SER A 52 2.60 15.44 27.16
N THR A 53 1.91 14.31 27.18
CA THR A 53 2.59 13.01 27.20
C THR A 53 1.68 11.86 26.69
N SER A 54 2.29 11.10 25.80
CA SER A 54 2.03 9.75 25.28
C SER A 54 2.10 8.64 26.33
N PHE A 55 1.48 7.46 26.11
CA PHE A 55 1.97 6.13 26.55
C PHE A 55 1.16 4.95 25.94
N PRO A 56 1.62 3.67 26.04
CA PRO A 56 1.42 2.59 25.08
C PRO A 56 0.68 1.36 25.65
N SER A 57 0.48 0.36 24.78
CA SER A 57 0.36 -1.10 24.96
C SER A 57 -0.13 -1.74 26.29
N SER A 58 -1.17 -2.56 26.10
CA SER A 58 -1.32 -3.97 26.52
C SER A 58 -2.12 -4.35 27.79
N SER A 59 -3.15 -5.17 27.50
CA SER A 59 -3.49 -6.46 28.11
C SER A 59 -4.46 -6.55 29.28
N SER A 60 -5.44 -7.45 29.08
CA SER A 60 -6.26 -8.21 30.04
C SER A 60 -7.24 -7.40 30.90
N SER A 61 -8.40 -7.88 31.34
CA SER A 61 -9.33 -8.98 31.04
C SER A 61 -10.48 -8.78 32.06
N LEU A 62 -11.59 -9.50 31.91
CA LEU A 62 -12.68 -9.67 32.89
C LEU A 62 -13.70 -8.52 32.91
N SER A 63 -14.87 -8.67 32.25
CA SER A 63 -16.03 -9.49 32.61
C SER A 63 -17.02 -8.76 33.52
N GLY A 64 -18.27 -8.74 33.09
CA GLY A 64 -19.42 -8.77 34.00
C GLY A 64 -20.22 -7.47 34.11
N CYS A 65 -21.48 -7.62 33.68
CA CYS A 65 -22.68 -7.09 34.33
C CYS A 65 -23.45 -5.97 33.61
N GLN A 66 -24.41 -6.45 32.83
CA GLN A 66 -25.85 -6.15 32.95
C GLN A 66 -26.31 -4.68 32.88
N LEU A 67 -27.03 -4.43 31.78
CA LEU A 67 -28.05 -3.39 31.58
C LEU A 67 -28.99 -3.19 32.78
N PRO A 68 -29.63 -2.01 32.85
CA PRO A 68 -31.08 -2.06 32.69
C PRO A 68 -31.65 -1.03 31.71
N ARG A 69 -32.82 -1.43 31.21
CA ARG A 69 -33.70 -0.84 30.20
C ARG A 69 -34.43 0.44 30.64
N THR A 70 -34.96 1.11 29.60
CA THR A 70 -36.22 1.90 29.51
C THR A 70 -36.31 3.28 30.13
N PHE A 71 -36.64 4.29 29.30
CA PHE A 71 -37.79 5.17 29.50
C PHE A 71 -38.25 5.82 28.17
N VAL A 72 -39.56 5.98 28.02
CA VAL A 72 -40.34 6.28 26.81
C VAL A 72 -41.02 7.67 26.90
N HIS A 73 -40.90 8.49 25.84
CA HIS A 73 -41.79 9.57 25.30
C HIS A 73 -42.19 10.84 26.13
N PRO A 74 -42.92 11.85 25.58
CA PRO A 74 -42.92 12.51 24.23
C PRO A 74 -43.07 14.07 24.27
N ARG A 75 -42.80 14.82 23.16
CA ARG A 75 -43.72 15.85 22.58
C ARG A 75 -43.20 16.61 21.33
N TRP A 76 -44.17 17.02 20.52
CA TRP A 76 -44.19 17.53 19.13
C TRP A 76 -43.91 19.03 18.92
N ARG A 77 -43.52 19.42 17.69
CA ARG A 77 -44.10 20.56 16.92
C ARG A 77 -43.93 20.40 15.39
N ARG A 78 -44.94 20.89 14.65
CA ARG A 78 -45.27 20.72 13.22
C ARG A 78 -44.61 21.75 12.28
N GLY A 79 -44.51 21.38 10.99
CA GLY A 79 -44.53 22.27 9.82
C GLY A 79 -44.40 21.48 8.51
N SER A 80 -45.45 21.43 7.68
CA SER A 80 -45.53 20.81 6.34
C SER A 80 -45.93 21.87 5.29
N PRO A 81 -45.81 21.59 3.97
CA PRO A 81 -46.93 21.02 3.19
C PRO A 81 -46.46 19.90 2.22
N ARG A 82 -46.97 18.66 2.27
CA ARG A 82 -48.17 18.06 1.63
C ARG A 82 -48.27 18.18 0.09
N VAL A 83 -48.04 17.04 -0.59
CA VAL A 83 -48.74 16.60 -1.81
C VAL A 83 -49.28 15.19 -1.52
N LEU A 84 -50.52 14.93 -1.94
CA LEU A 84 -51.43 13.85 -1.56
C LEU A 84 -51.89 13.12 -2.84
N CYS A 85 -51.92 11.78 -2.83
CA CYS A 85 -52.81 10.86 -3.58
C CYS A 85 -52.81 9.55 -2.73
N MET A 86 -53.80 9.22 -1.91
CA MET A 86 -55.13 8.57 -2.15
C MET A 86 -55.03 7.22 -2.89
N GLU A 87 -55.14 6.09 -2.16
CA GLU A 87 -56.36 5.23 -1.87
C GLU A 87 -56.40 4.08 -2.90
N ASP A 88 -56.77 2.82 -2.67
CA ASP A 88 -57.16 1.91 -1.57
C ASP A 88 -56.83 0.49 -2.13
N ASP A 89 -56.56 -0.57 -1.36
CA ASP A 89 -57.61 -1.42 -0.79
C ASP A 89 -57.05 -2.39 0.26
N THR A 90 -57.82 -2.51 1.32
CA THR A 90 -57.75 -3.48 2.41
C THR A 90 -58.21 -4.87 1.98
N VAL A 91 -57.44 -5.91 2.30
CA VAL A 91 -58.00 -7.25 2.56
C VAL A 91 -57.36 -7.84 3.83
N SER A 92 -58.25 -8.32 4.69
CA SER A 92 -58.08 -8.82 6.04
C SER A 92 -57.33 -10.15 6.16
N LYS A 93 -56.59 -10.29 7.26
CA LYS A 93 -56.14 -11.57 7.83
C LYS A 93 -57.35 -12.40 8.31
N SER A 94 -57.80 -13.31 7.47
CA SER A 94 -58.53 -14.54 7.84
C SER A 94 -58.80 -15.28 6.53
N GLU A 95 -58.48 -16.57 6.46
CA GLU A 95 -58.51 -17.44 5.25
C GLU A 95 -57.20 -17.41 4.43
N LEU A 96 -56.19 -18.16 4.90
CA LEU A 96 -55.10 -18.73 4.08
C LEU A 96 -54.47 -19.93 4.82
N GLU A 97 -55.30 -20.71 5.50
CA GLU A 97 -55.04 -22.14 5.69
C GLU A 97 -55.71 -22.86 4.51
N GLU A 98 -55.02 -23.84 3.93
CA GLU A 98 -55.35 -24.58 2.70
C GLU A 98 -54.86 -23.98 1.37
N LEU A 99 -53.53 -24.01 1.16
CA LEU A 99 -52.93 -24.15 -0.17
C LEU A 99 -51.88 -25.29 -0.12
N PRO A 100 -51.86 -26.21 -1.11
CA PRO A 100 -50.96 -27.36 -1.09
C PRO A 100 -49.50 -26.94 -1.34
N ASP A 101 -48.56 -27.64 -0.69
CA ASP A 101 -47.08 -27.50 -0.72
C ASP A 101 -46.41 -27.51 -2.12
N ILE A 102 -47.21 -27.65 -3.18
CA ILE A 102 -46.76 -27.73 -4.58
C ILE A 102 -46.60 -26.32 -5.17
N VAL A 103 -47.43 -25.34 -4.78
CA VAL A 103 -47.40 -23.99 -5.36
C VAL A 103 -46.30 -23.11 -4.74
N LEU A 104 -45.91 -23.38 -3.48
CA LEU A 104 -44.78 -22.70 -2.84
C LEU A 104 -43.42 -23.15 -3.42
N ASN A 105 -43.34 -24.38 -3.94
CA ASN A 105 -42.14 -24.95 -4.57
C ASN A 105 -41.95 -24.54 -6.04
N GLU A 106 -43.00 -24.13 -6.74
CA GLU A 106 -42.89 -23.62 -8.11
C GLU A 106 -42.53 -22.13 -8.16
N ILE A 107 -42.96 -21.34 -7.17
CA ILE A 107 -42.59 -19.92 -7.05
C ILE A 107 -41.12 -19.75 -6.60
N THR A 108 -40.57 -20.69 -5.82
CA THR A 108 -39.13 -20.75 -5.49
C THR A 108 -38.29 -21.29 -6.66
N ARG A 109 -38.74 -22.33 -7.37
CA ARG A 109 -38.07 -22.84 -8.60
C ARG A 109 -37.96 -21.82 -9.73
N GLY A 110 -38.97 -20.96 -9.91
CA GLY A 110 -38.97 -19.92 -10.95
C GLY A 110 -37.96 -18.79 -10.68
N LYS A 111 -37.72 -18.46 -9.40
CA LYS A 111 -36.76 -17.42 -8.97
C LYS A 111 -35.31 -17.91 -8.94
N ASP A 112 -35.08 -19.17 -8.59
CA ASP A 112 -33.71 -19.72 -8.54
C ASP A 112 -33.10 -19.86 -9.95
N SER A 113 -33.87 -20.30 -10.94
CA SER A 113 -33.36 -20.46 -12.32
C SER A 113 -33.09 -19.14 -13.05
N THR A 114 -33.73 -18.04 -12.62
CA THR A 114 -33.49 -16.69 -13.15
C THR A 114 -32.32 -16.01 -12.43
N SER A 115 -32.17 -16.18 -11.12
CA SER A 115 -31.01 -15.70 -10.36
C SER A 115 -29.71 -16.40 -10.80
N GLU A 116 -29.76 -17.71 -11.01
CA GLU A 116 -28.61 -18.54 -11.43
C GLU A 116 -28.18 -18.22 -12.88
N LYS A 117 -29.13 -17.89 -13.76
CA LYS A 117 -28.84 -17.41 -15.13
C LYS A 117 -28.31 -15.98 -15.17
N VAL A 118 -28.76 -15.11 -14.28
CA VAL A 118 -28.26 -13.73 -14.16
C VAL A 118 -26.86 -13.72 -13.54
N GLU A 119 -26.60 -14.54 -12.53
CA GLU A 119 -25.26 -14.74 -11.96
C GLU A 119 -24.30 -15.34 -13.00
N ALA A 120 -24.72 -16.37 -13.74
CA ALA A 120 -23.90 -16.94 -14.81
C ALA A 120 -23.66 -15.97 -15.99
N SER A 121 -24.64 -15.12 -16.33
CA SER A 121 -24.51 -14.07 -17.35
C SER A 121 -23.55 -12.97 -16.90
N TYR A 122 -23.63 -12.56 -15.63
CA TYR A 122 -22.76 -11.56 -15.02
C TYR A 122 -21.28 -11.97 -15.02
N PHE A 123 -20.98 -13.22 -14.66
CA PHE A 123 -19.59 -13.73 -14.68
C PHE A 123 -19.07 -14.04 -16.08
N SER A 124 -19.96 -14.12 -17.09
CA SER A 124 -19.56 -14.26 -18.49
C SER A 124 -19.14 -12.94 -19.13
N GLU A 125 -19.70 -11.80 -18.71
CA GLU A 125 -19.31 -10.46 -19.17
C GLU A 125 -17.92 -10.05 -18.65
N LEU A 126 -17.55 -10.45 -17.43
CA LEU A 126 -16.23 -10.20 -16.83
C LEU A 126 -15.07 -10.98 -17.47
N LYS A 127 -15.36 -11.95 -18.34
CA LYS A 127 -14.37 -12.86 -18.95
C LYS A 127 -13.94 -12.43 -20.36
N LEU A 128 -14.53 -11.38 -20.90
CA LEU A 128 -14.26 -10.87 -22.25
C LEU A 128 -13.66 -9.47 -22.19
N GLU A 129 -12.35 -9.38 -21.90
CA GLU A 129 -11.43 -8.41 -22.50
C GLU A 129 -10.05 -8.57 -21.84
N GLU A 130 -9.23 -9.42 -22.46
CA GLU A 130 -7.78 -9.37 -22.30
C GLU A 130 -7.20 -9.17 -23.71
N ILE A 131 -6.17 -8.34 -23.81
CA ILE A 131 -5.37 -7.97 -25.01
C ILE A 131 -5.70 -6.58 -25.57
N ALA A 132 -5.11 -5.55 -24.97
CA ALA A 132 -4.54 -4.43 -25.72
C ALA A 132 -3.35 -3.83 -24.96
N LYS A 133 -2.14 -3.96 -25.50
CA LYS A 133 -0.96 -3.22 -25.06
C LYS A 133 -1.06 -1.80 -25.59
N THR A 134 -1.18 -0.80 -24.72
CA THR A 134 -0.88 0.60 -25.05
C THR A 134 0.53 0.96 -24.58
N PRO A 135 1.35 1.61 -25.42
CA PRO A 135 2.70 2.01 -25.04
C PRO A 135 2.67 3.26 -24.15
N ALA A 136 3.51 3.28 -23.12
CA ALA A 136 3.68 4.42 -22.23
C ALA A 136 4.19 5.67 -22.99
N PRO A 137 3.81 6.90 -22.57
CA PRO A 137 4.23 8.12 -23.22
C PRO A 137 5.74 8.37 -23.03
N VAL A 138 6.39 8.78 -24.13
CA VAL A 138 7.82 9.06 -24.21
C VAL A 138 8.10 10.45 -23.64
N ALA A 139 8.72 10.53 -22.47
CA ALA A 139 9.21 11.78 -21.90
C ALA A 139 10.60 12.16 -22.43
N GLY A 140 10.65 13.30 -23.14
CA GLY A 140 11.79 14.22 -23.25
C GLY A 140 13.08 13.74 -23.92
N GLU A 141 13.28 14.10 -25.20
CA GLU A 141 14.60 14.07 -25.84
C GLU A 141 15.57 15.04 -25.16
N PHE A 142 16.60 14.51 -24.50
CA PHE A 142 17.71 15.31 -23.98
C PHE A 142 18.63 15.74 -25.12
N LYS A 143 18.54 17.01 -25.52
CA LYS A 143 19.43 17.63 -26.50
C LYS A 143 20.62 18.23 -25.78
N ALA A 144 21.79 17.58 -25.84
CA ALA A 144 23.04 18.11 -25.28
C ALA A 144 23.38 19.45 -25.96
N ARG A 145 23.26 20.57 -25.21
CA ARG A 145 23.57 21.91 -25.72
C ARG A 145 25.07 22.26 -25.69
N ASN A 146 25.91 21.47 -25.00
CA ASN A 146 27.36 21.65 -24.98
C ASN A 146 28.10 20.33 -24.63
N PRO A 147 29.11 19.90 -25.42
CA PRO A 147 29.86 18.66 -25.16
C PRO A 147 30.80 18.74 -23.93
N PHE A 148 31.15 19.94 -23.47
CA PHE A 148 32.07 20.17 -22.35
C PHE A 148 31.40 20.29 -20.97
N ASP A 149 30.06 20.25 -20.88
CA ASP A 149 29.36 20.39 -19.60
C ASP A 149 29.21 19.04 -18.89
N LEU A 150 30.17 18.63 -18.03
CA LEU A 150 30.10 17.33 -17.32
C LEU A 150 28.79 17.06 -16.56
N ARG A 151 27.96 18.07 -16.29
CA ARG A 151 26.61 17.90 -15.72
C ARG A 151 25.68 17.11 -16.64
N TRP A 152 25.91 17.09 -17.95
CA TRP A 152 25.11 16.31 -18.90
C TRP A 152 25.25 14.80 -18.65
N ILE A 153 26.42 14.33 -18.21
CA ILE A 153 26.66 12.90 -17.92
C ILE A 153 25.84 12.48 -16.70
N GLY A 154 25.83 13.31 -15.65
CA GLY A 154 24.99 13.09 -14.47
C GLY A 154 23.51 13.08 -14.84
N ALA A 155 23.02 14.11 -15.54
CA ALA A 155 21.63 14.21 -15.97
C ALA A 155 21.20 13.04 -16.88
N TRP A 156 22.09 12.56 -17.76
CA TRP A 156 21.84 11.37 -18.59
C TRP A 156 21.71 10.10 -17.74
N ALA A 157 22.60 9.91 -16.77
CA ALA A 157 22.57 8.76 -15.87
C ALA A 157 21.30 8.77 -14.99
N ASP A 158 20.91 9.94 -14.49
CA ASP A 158 19.68 10.15 -13.71
C ASP A 158 18.43 9.86 -14.56
N ALA A 159 18.38 10.35 -15.80
CA ALA A 159 17.27 10.10 -16.71
C ALA A 159 17.13 8.61 -17.06
N LEU A 160 18.24 7.90 -17.21
CA LEU A 160 18.23 6.46 -17.45
C LEU A 160 17.75 5.67 -16.22
N THR A 161 18.15 6.16 -15.05
CA THR A 161 17.73 5.65 -13.75
C THR A 161 16.21 5.78 -13.60
N GLU A 162 15.67 6.95 -13.86
CA GLU A 162 14.23 7.22 -13.79
C GLU A 162 13.41 6.34 -14.76
N ARG A 163 13.85 6.21 -16.02
CA ARG A 163 13.20 5.30 -16.98
C ARG A 163 13.17 3.85 -16.50
N GLY A 164 14.15 3.44 -15.70
CA GLY A 164 14.19 2.10 -15.12
C GLY A 164 13.20 1.89 -13.97
N MET A 165 12.78 2.95 -13.25
CA MET A 165 11.75 2.88 -12.21
C MET A 165 10.36 2.68 -12.80
N LEU A 166 10.09 3.30 -13.95
CA LEU A 166 8.78 3.24 -14.62
C LEU A 166 8.51 1.91 -15.34
N LYS A 167 9.46 0.98 -15.36
CA LYS A 167 9.27 -0.33 -16.02
C LYS A 167 8.41 -1.26 -15.16
N ARG A 168 7.23 -1.60 -15.67
CA ARG A 168 6.31 -2.59 -15.10
C ARG A 168 7.03 -3.94 -14.89
N ARG A 169 7.02 -4.43 -13.65
CA ARG A 169 7.68 -5.69 -13.25
C ARG A 169 6.70 -6.86 -13.30
N THR A 170 7.24 -8.05 -13.57
CA THR A 170 6.48 -9.30 -13.61
C THR A 170 6.85 -10.20 -12.44
N PHE A 171 5.99 -11.16 -12.11
CA PHE A 171 6.33 -12.20 -11.15
C PHE A 171 7.49 -13.06 -11.63
N TYR A 172 8.20 -13.62 -10.66
CA TYR A 172 9.26 -14.57 -10.91
C TYR A 172 8.66 -15.93 -11.28
N SER A 173 8.79 -16.32 -12.54
CA SER A 173 8.23 -17.59 -13.04
C SER A 173 9.10 -18.79 -12.64
N HIS A 174 8.58 -20.01 -12.82
CA HIS A 174 9.36 -21.21 -12.61
C HIS A 174 10.59 -21.27 -13.53
N ASP A 175 10.44 -20.85 -14.79
CA ASP A 175 11.56 -20.77 -15.73
C ASP A 175 12.61 -19.75 -15.29
N ASP A 176 12.19 -18.65 -14.65
CA ASP A 176 13.12 -17.68 -14.07
C ASP A 176 13.88 -18.30 -12.89
N TRP A 177 13.24 -19.11 -12.05
CA TRP A 177 13.90 -19.88 -10.99
C TRP A 177 14.91 -20.90 -11.54
N LEU A 178 14.58 -21.60 -12.63
CA LEU A 178 15.51 -22.50 -13.29
C LEU A 178 16.72 -21.74 -13.84
N ARG A 179 16.48 -20.59 -14.51
CA ARG A 179 17.54 -19.69 -14.96
C ARG A 179 18.37 -19.16 -13.80
N HIS A 180 17.75 -18.88 -12.64
CA HIS A 180 18.44 -18.42 -11.44
C HIS A 180 19.36 -19.49 -10.83
N ARG A 181 18.94 -20.75 -10.85
CA ARG A 181 19.71 -21.86 -10.28
C ARG A 181 20.86 -22.30 -11.20
N SER A 182 20.80 -21.99 -12.49
CA SER A 182 21.84 -22.36 -13.46
C SER A 182 23.25 -21.87 -13.06
N SER A 183 24.27 -22.70 -13.26
CA SER A 183 25.67 -22.33 -13.01
C SER A 183 26.16 -21.23 -13.95
N THR A 184 25.60 -21.13 -15.15
CA THR A 184 25.86 -20.06 -16.13
C THR A 184 25.34 -18.68 -15.69
N ARG A 185 24.63 -18.62 -14.56
CA ARG A 185 24.16 -17.37 -13.94
C ARG A 185 25.28 -16.35 -13.76
N HIS A 186 26.45 -16.77 -13.28
CA HIS A 186 27.54 -15.84 -12.95
C HIS A 186 28.05 -15.09 -14.18
N TYR A 187 28.25 -15.81 -15.30
CA TYR A 187 28.64 -15.21 -16.57
C TYR A 187 27.56 -14.28 -17.12
N ARG A 188 26.29 -14.71 -17.10
CA ARG A 188 25.18 -13.86 -17.56
C ARG A 188 25.04 -12.60 -16.74
N HIS A 189 25.14 -12.69 -15.41
CA HIS A 189 25.11 -11.51 -14.54
C HIS A 189 26.27 -10.59 -14.85
N PHE A 190 27.50 -11.12 -14.92
CA PHE A 190 28.68 -10.32 -15.26
C PHE A 190 28.54 -9.62 -16.61
N ALA A 191 28.08 -10.31 -17.65
CA ALA A 191 27.85 -9.70 -18.96
C ALA A 191 26.73 -8.65 -18.94
N SER A 192 25.62 -8.93 -18.23
CA SER A 192 24.49 -8.00 -18.10
C SER A 192 24.76 -6.83 -17.17
N SER A 193 25.74 -6.94 -16.27
CA SER A 193 26.12 -5.91 -15.31
C SER A 193 26.47 -4.60 -16.02
N PHE A 194 27.20 -4.66 -17.14
CA PHE A 194 27.56 -3.47 -17.93
C PHE A 194 26.36 -2.76 -18.57
N SER A 195 25.19 -3.40 -18.61
CA SER A 195 23.92 -2.81 -19.08
C SER A 195 22.93 -2.53 -17.95
N SER A 196 23.30 -2.82 -16.70
CA SER A 196 22.44 -2.63 -15.55
C SER A 196 22.35 -1.16 -15.18
N ARG A 197 21.13 -0.71 -14.86
CA ARG A 197 20.86 0.65 -14.36
C ARG A 197 21.78 1.04 -13.22
N ALA A 198 21.94 0.14 -12.25
CA ALA A 198 22.77 0.38 -11.05
C ALA A 198 24.25 0.61 -11.38
N ILE A 199 24.74 0.17 -12.53
CA ILE A 199 26.14 0.38 -12.95
C ILE A 199 26.27 1.64 -13.81
N LEU A 200 25.24 1.95 -14.59
CA LEU A 200 25.21 3.17 -15.40
C LEU A 200 25.08 4.43 -14.53
N SER A 201 24.39 4.36 -13.39
CA SER A 201 24.36 5.47 -12.40
C SER A 201 25.71 5.71 -11.70
N LEU A 202 26.61 4.72 -11.71
CA LEU A 202 27.94 4.83 -11.11
C LEU A 202 28.98 5.51 -12.01
N ILE A 203 28.67 5.69 -13.30
CA ILE A 203 29.64 6.26 -14.26
C ILE A 203 30.17 7.62 -13.80
N PRO A 204 29.33 8.61 -13.38
CA PRO A 204 29.83 9.87 -12.87
C PRO A 204 30.74 9.74 -11.63
N PRO A 205 30.32 9.14 -10.50
CA PRO A 205 31.17 9.07 -9.31
C PRO A 205 32.43 8.23 -9.54
N VAL A 206 32.32 7.04 -10.12
CA VAL A 206 33.48 6.17 -10.38
C VAL A 206 34.44 6.80 -11.39
N GLY A 207 33.91 7.44 -12.43
CA GLY A 207 34.69 8.18 -13.41
C GLY A 207 35.51 9.31 -12.77
N THR A 208 34.90 10.11 -11.89
CA THR A 208 35.62 11.18 -11.18
C THR A 208 36.71 10.65 -10.25
N MET A 209 36.45 9.60 -9.47
CA MET A 209 37.45 9.00 -8.57
C MET A 209 38.62 8.39 -9.36
N THR A 210 38.32 7.75 -10.49
CA THR A 210 39.34 7.18 -11.38
C THR A 210 40.17 8.27 -12.03
N ALA A 211 39.55 9.38 -12.47
CA ALA A 211 40.26 10.52 -13.04
C ALA A 211 41.22 11.17 -12.02
N ILE A 212 40.80 11.28 -10.75
CA ILE A 212 41.67 11.77 -9.66
C ILE A 212 42.82 10.80 -9.42
N SER A 213 42.57 9.49 -9.46
CA SER A 213 43.62 8.47 -9.35
C SER A 213 44.66 8.58 -10.47
N VAL A 214 44.20 8.76 -11.72
CA VAL A 214 45.08 9.01 -12.87
C VAL A 214 45.89 10.29 -12.69
N PHE A 215 45.25 11.36 -12.20
CA PHE A 215 45.94 12.63 -11.92
C PHE A 215 47.06 12.46 -10.88
N VAL A 216 46.78 11.80 -9.75
CA VAL A 216 47.78 11.55 -8.69
C VAL A 216 48.92 10.68 -9.22
N ALA A 217 48.60 9.60 -9.95
CA ALA A 217 49.60 8.70 -10.53
C ALA A 217 50.50 9.42 -11.55
N LEU A 218 49.91 10.24 -12.43
CA LEU A 218 50.64 11.04 -13.40
C LEU A 218 51.53 12.07 -12.71
N TYR A 219 50.98 12.83 -11.76
CA TYR A 219 51.73 13.83 -10.99
C TYR A 219 52.95 13.20 -10.30
N ASN A 220 52.76 12.10 -9.56
CA ASN A 220 53.87 11.44 -8.87
C ASN A 220 54.91 10.87 -9.86
N THR A 221 54.47 10.35 -11.01
CA THR A 221 55.39 9.88 -12.07
C THR A 221 56.23 11.02 -12.64
N VAL A 222 55.62 12.18 -12.90
CA VAL A 222 56.33 13.37 -13.41
C VAL A 222 57.35 13.89 -12.39
N VAL A 223 56.97 13.96 -11.10
CA VAL A 223 57.88 14.35 -10.01
C VAL A 223 59.07 13.38 -9.92
N LEU A 224 58.81 12.06 -9.92
CA LEU A 224 59.86 11.04 -9.84
C LEU A 224 60.78 11.03 -11.07
N SER A 225 60.26 11.37 -12.24
CA SER A 225 61.05 11.46 -13.48
C SER A 225 61.95 12.71 -13.56
N GLY A 226 61.91 13.60 -12.56
CA GLY A 226 62.73 14.81 -12.50
C GLY A 226 62.29 15.92 -13.46
N TRP A 227 61.09 15.80 -14.05
CA TRP A 227 60.53 16.83 -14.94
C TRP A 227 60.02 18.07 -14.19
N LEU A 228 59.72 17.94 -12.89
CA LEU A 228 59.30 19.03 -12.03
C LEU A 228 60.45 19.51 -11.12
N PRO A 229 60.52 20.80 -10.78
CA PRO A 229 61.49 21.32 -9.81
C PRO A 229 61.38 20.60 -8.46
N SER A 230 62.50 20.44 -7.75
CA SER A 230 62.62 19.71 -6.48
C SER A 230 61.78 20.25 -5.32
N PHE A 231 61.07 21.37 -5.51
CA PHE A 231 60.15 21.95 -4.54
C PHE A 231 58.82 21.19 -4.44
N PHE A 232 58.41 20.46 -5.48
CA PHE A 232 57.13 19.76 -5.49
C PHE A 232 57.19 18.45 -4.68
N PRO A 233 56.35 18.28 -3.64
CA PRO A 233 56.33 17.06 -2.84
C PRO A 233 55.64 15.91 -3.60
N ILE A 234 56.07 14.68 -3.33
CA ILE A 234 55.39 13.46 -3.77
C ILE A 234 54.13 13.29 -2.93
N PHE A 235 52.97 13.09 -3.58
CA PHE A 235 51.74 12.78 -2.86
C PHE A 235 51.75 11.32 -2.41
N HIS A 236 52.02 11.12 -1.12
CA HIS A 236 51.96 9.82 -0.44
C HIS A 236 51.41 10.02 0.97
N ALA A 237 50.76 9.00 1.52
CA ALA A 237 50.21 9.02 2.87
C ALA A 237 50.19 7.60 3.47
N SER A 238 50.25 7.50 4.79
CA SER A 238 50.29 6.20 5.49
C SER A 238 49.01 5.39 5.30
N SER A 239 49.16 4.11 4.95
CA SER A 239 48.06 3.15 4.80
C SER A 239 47.38 2.75 6.12
N LEU A 240 48.01 3.04 7.27
CA LEU A 240 47.47 2.75 8.59
C LEU A 240 46.12 3.42 8.83
N SER A 241 45.94 4.67 8.38
CA SER A 241 44.67 5.40 8.53
C SER A 241 43.52 4.71 7.80
N TYR A 242 43.80 4.04 6.69
CA TYR A 242 42.80 3.31 5.90
C TYR A 242 42.47 1.96 6.53
N GLN A 243 43.47 1.25 7.06
CA GLN A 243 43.24 -0.01 7.80
C GLN A 243 42.30 0.20 9.00
N LEU A 244 42.42 1.33 9.69
CA LEU A 244 41.57 1.67 10.83
C LEU A 244 40.15 2.10 10.43
N THR A 245 39.99 2.80 9.30
CA THR A 245 38.69 3.39 8.89
C THR A 245 37.88 2.50 7.96
N ALA A 246 38.51 1.57 7.22
CA ALA A 246 37.82 0.69 6.27
C ALA A 246 36.74 -0.19 6.92
N PRO A 247 36.95 -0.82 8.10
CA PRO A 247 35.89 -1.58 8.77
C PRO A 247 34.70 -0.71 9.18
N ALA A 248 34.95 0.54 9.60
CA ALA A 248 33.89 1.48 9.96
C ALA A 248 33.07 1.89 8.71
N LEU A 249 33.72 2.16 7.59
CA LEU A 249 33.04 2.44 6.31
C LEU A 249 32.20 1.25 5.85
N ALA A 250 32.75 0.04 5.90
CA ALA A 250 32.03 -1.18 5.53
C ALA A 250 30.78 -1.38 6.40
N LEU A 251 30.90 -1.18 7.72
CA LEU A 251 29.78 -1.29 8.65
C LEU A 251 28.68 -0.24 8.39
N LEU A 252 29.07 1.01 8.10
CA LEU A 252 28.13 2.08 7.72
C LEU A 252 27.35 1.74 6.45
N LEU A 253 28.02 1.14 5.44
CA LEU A 253 27.35 0.70 4.21
C LEU A 253 26.39 -0.45 4.47
N VAL A 254 26.80 -1.47 5.24
CA VAL A 254 25.96 -2.63 5.56
C VAL A 254 24.70 -2.23 6.31
N PHE A 255 24.83 -1.42 7.37
CA PHE A 255 23.68 -0.94 8.14
C PHE A 255 22.73 -0.08 7.30
N ARG A 256 23.25 0.70 6.35
CA ARG A 256 22.43 1.44 5.38
C ARG A 256 21.65 0.51 4.47
N THR A 257 22.30 -0.51 3.90
CA THR A 257 21.63 -1.47 3.03
C THR A 257 20.60 -2.30 3.79
N GLU A 258 20.86 -2.65 5.06
CA GLU A 258 19.94 -3.39 5.91
C GLU A 258 18.67 -2.57 6.21
N ALA A 259 18.82 -1.29 6.57
CA ALA A 259 17.68 -0.40 6.78
C ALA A 259 16.82 -0.24 5.52
N SER A 260 17.45 -0.17 4.35
CA SER A 260 16.77 -0.10 3.06
C SER A 260 16.03 -1.40 2.75
N TYR A 261 16.67 -2.54 2.99
CA TYR A 261 16.08 -3.87 2.82
C TYR A 261 14.87 -4.10 3.74
N SER A 262 14.96 -3.68 5.01
CA SER A 262 13.85 -3.79 5.96
C SER A 262 12.59 -3.04 5.48
N ARG A 263 12.75 -1.84 4.90
CA ARG A 263 11.65 -1.08 4.28
C ARG A 263 11.06 -1.80 3.08
N TYR A 264 11.91 -2.37 2.22
CA TYR A 264 11.44 -3.17 1.09
C TYR A 264 10.65 -4.40 1.52
N ASP A 265 11.13 -5.12 2.54
CA ASP A 265 10.44 -6.28 3.08
C ASP A 265 9.09 -5.89 3.72
N GLU A 266 9.04 -4.77 4.45
CA GLU A 266 7.79 -4.21 5.00
C GLU A 266 6.78 -3.89 3.88
N ALA A 267 7.20 -3.16 2.84
CA ALA A 267 6.34 -2.82 1.70
C ALA A 267 5.77 -4.06 1.00
N ARG A 268 6.61 -5.08 0.78
CA ARG A 268 6.21 -6.35 0.17
C ARG A 268 5.15 -7.07 1.01
N LYS A 269 5.34 -7.12 2.34
CA LYS A 269 4.40 -7.76 3.26
C LYS A 269 3.05 -7.05 3.25
N THR A 270 3.04 -5.72 3.42
CA THR A 270 1.82 -4.92 3.38
C THR A 270 1.08 -5.07 2.06
N TRP A 271 1.79 -5.09 0.93
CA TRP A 271 1.11 -5.27 -0.36
C TRP A 271 0.53 -6.69 -0.53
N THR A 272 1.22 -7.71 -0.01
CA THR A 272 0.68 -9.08 0.02
C THR A 272 -0.60 -9.16 0.86
N GLU A 273 -0.62 -8.45 1.98
CA GLU A 273 -1.78 -8.31 2.86
C GLU A 273 -2.95 -7.61 2.16
N VAL A 274 -2.72 -6.50 1.45
CA VAL A 274 -3.75 -5.83 0.61
C VAL A 274 -4.42 -6.81 -0.34
N ILE A 275 -3.63 -7.63 -1.05
CA ILE A 275 -4.18 -8.62 -1.98
C ILE A 275 -4.97 -9.70 -1.24
N SER A 276 -4.48 -10.19 -0.10
CA SER A 276 -5.17 -11.21 0.70
C SER A 276 -6.49 -10.68 1.26
N SER A 277 -6.49 -9.51 1.89
CA SER A 277 -7.68 -8.87 2.44
C SER A 277 -8.72 -8.54 1.36
N SER A 278 -8.28 -8.14 0.16
CA SER A 278 -9.18 -7.95 -0.99
C SER A 278 -9.90 -9.24 -1.38
N LYS A 279 -9.16 -10.35 -1.45
CA LYS A 279 -9.72 -11.67 -1.74
C LYS A 279 -10.66 -12.16 -0.64
N ASP A 280 -10.27 -12.01 0.62
CA ASP A 280 -11.06 -12.44 1.76
C ASP A 280 -12.36 -11.64 1.89
N MET A 281 -12.30 -10.32 1.69
CA MET A 281 -13.50 -9.48 1.70
C MET A 281 -14.43 -9.80 0.53
N ALA A 282 -13.89 -10.02 -0.67
CA ALA A 282 -14.70 -10.43 -1.82
C ALA A 282 -15.39 -11.79 -1.58
N ARG A 283 -14.64 -12.77 -1.04
CA ARG A 283 -15.18 -14.09 -0.71
C ARG A 283 -16.31 -14.00 0.32
N GLN A 284 -16.14 -13.19 1.37
CA GLN A 284 -17.16 -12.98 2.39
C GLN A 284 -18.40 -12.26 1.84
N ALA A 285 -18.20 -11.22 1.04
CA ALA A 285 -19.28 -10.48 0.39
C ALA A 285 -20.12 -11.37 -0.55
N LEU A 286 -19.48 -12.30 -1.26
CA LEU A 286 -20.16 -13.27 -2.12
C LEU A 286 -20.94 -14.33 -1.31
N ALA A 287 -20.34 -14.87 -0.24
CA ALA A 287 -20.91 -15.99 0.51
C ALA A 287 -22.11 -15.63 1.39
N TRP A 288 -22.12 -14.44 2.01
CA TRP A 288 -23.10 -14.14 3.07
C TRP A 288 -24.38 -13.49 2.59
N SER A 289 -24.41 -12.97 1.37
CA SER A 289 -25.64 -12.35 0.88
C SER A 289 -26.54 -13.38 0.20
N GLN A 290 -27.61 -13.79 0.87
CA GLN A 290 -28.54 -14.82 0.38
C GLN A 290 -29.74 -14.24 -0.41
N HIS A 291 -29.94 -12.92 -0.40
CA HIS A 291 -31.11 -12.31 -1.04
C HIS A 291 -30.87 -11.92 -2.50
N PRO A 292 -31.72 -12.37 -3.46
CA PRO A 292 -31.62 -12.02 -4.88
C PRO A 292 -31.72 -10.52 -5.15
N ALA A 293 -32.40 -9.77 -4.27
CA ALA A 293 -32.61 -8.33 -4.40
C ALA A 293 -31.32 -7.49 -4.20
N ASP A 294 -30.26 -8.07 -3.63
CA ASP A 294 -29.01 -7.35 -3.34
C ASP A 294 -27.93 -7.54 -4.43
N HIS A 295 -28.22 -8.27 -5.52
CA HIS A 295 -27.23 -8.59 -6.56
C HIS A 295 -26.50 -7.35 -7.13
N ARG A 296 -27.23 -6.26 -7.42
CA ARG A 296 -26.61 -5.00 -7.89
C ARG A 296 -25.67 -4.38 -6.84
N LYS A 297 -26.05 -4.40 -5.56
CA LYS A 297 -25.24 -3.83 -4.48
C LYS A 297 -23.97 -4.66 -4.23
N LYS A 298 -24.07 -5.99 -4.37
CA LYS A 298 -22.90 -6.89 -4.31
C LYS A 298 -21.92 -6.59 -5.43
N LYS A 299 -22.42 -6.42 -6.66
CA LYS A 299 -21.60 -6.03 -7.81
C LYS A 299 -20.80 -4.76 -7.49
N LEU A 300 -21.49 -3.69 -7.09
CA LEU A 300 -20.84 -2.43 -6.72
C LEU A 300 -19.79 -2.61 -5.62
N LEU A 301 -20.10 -3.40 -4.58
CA LEU A 301 -19.13 -3.71 -3.53
C LEU A 301 -17.90 -4.43 -4.09
N LEU A 302 -18.06 -5.44 -4.95
CA LEU A 302 -16.95 -6.17 -5.57
C LEU A 302 -16.12 -5.27 -6.48
N ASP A 303 -16.76 -4.40 -7.26
CA ASP A 303 -16.09 -3.44 -8.14
C ASP A 303 -15.22 -2.48 -7.31
N TYR A 304 -15.72 -2.00 -6.16
CA TYR A 304 -14.91 -1.22 -5.23
C TYR A 304 -13.74 -2.03 -4.64
N ILE A 305 -13.95 -3.30 -4.29
CA ILE A 305 -12.89 -4.20 -3.79
C ILE A 305 -11.77 -4.37 -4.82
N LEU A 306 -12.14 -4.52 -6.09
CA LEU A 306 -11.20 -4.65 -7.20
C LEU A 306 -10.49 -3.32 -7.52
N ALA A 307 -11.20 -2.21 -7.40
CA ALA A 307 -10.67 -0.88 -7.65
C ALA A 307 -9.66 -0.43 -6.58
N PHE A 308 -9.81 -0.89 -5.33
CA PHE A 308 -8.99 -0.43 -4.21
C PHE A 308 -7.48 -0.70 -4.38
N PRO A 309 -7.01 -1.93 -4.68
CA PRO A 309 -5.59 -2.17 -4.92
C PRO A 309 -5.05 -1.35 -6.08
N VAL A 310 -5.84 -1.14 -7.14
CA VAL A 310 -5.45 -0.33 -8.30
C VAL A 310 -5.30 1.14 -7.90
N ALA A 311 -6.29 1.70 -7.19
CA ALA A 311 -6.23 3.08 -6.71
C ALA A 311 -5.09 3.29 -5.72
N LEU A 312 -4.83 2.34 -4.82
CA LEU A 312 -3.70 2.41 -3.89
C LEU A 312 -2.37 2.35 -4.63
N LYS A 313 -2.25 1.50 -5.66
CA LYS A 313 -1.07 1.45 -6.52
C LYS A 313 -0.81 2.81 -7.19
N CYS A 314 -1.83 3.40 -7.82
CA CYS A 314 -1.72 4.70 -8.48
C CYS A 314 -1.49 5.85 -7.49
N HIS A 315 -1.86 5.69 -6.21
CA HIS A 315 -1.54 6.65 -5.14
C HIS A 315 -0.07 6.59 -4.72
N LEU A 316 0.60 5.45 -4.88
CA LEU A 316 1.98 5.21 -4.47
C LEU A 316 3.00 5.41 -5.59
N LEU A 317 2.58 5.32 -6.85
CA LEU A 317 3.43 5.48 -8.03
C LEU A 317 3.22 6.86 -8.66
N TYR A 318 4.33 7.50 -9.07
CA TYR A 318 4.28 8.70 -9.90
C TYR A 318 3.88 8.33 -11.35
N ASP A 319 3.25 9.25 -12.08
CA ASP A 319 2.84 9.11 -13.49
C ASP A 319 1.89 7.93 -13.82
N SER A 320 1.07 7.48 -12.86
CA SER A 320 0.02 6.51 -13.13
C SER A 320 -1.28 7.18 -13.60
N ASP A 321 -1.80 6.78 -14.76
CA ASP A 321 -3.14 7.20 -15.22
C ASP A 321 -4.22 6.36 -14.52
N ILE A 322 -4.65 6.83 -13.36
CA ILE A 322 -5.70 6.17 -12.59
C ILE A 322 -7.05 6.16 -13.33
N ALA A 323 -7.31 7.13 -14.21
CA ALA A 323 -8.57 7.19 -14.95
C ALA A 323 -8.63 6.08 -15.98
N GLU A 324 -7.54 5.82 -16.71
CA GLU A 324 -7.45 4.70 -17.64
C GLU A 324 -7.60 3.36 -16.91
N GLU A 325 -6.90 3.16 -15.79
CA GLU A 325 -6.89 1.87 -15.09
C GLU A 325 -8.18 1.51 -14.36
N LEU A 326 -8.92 2.51 -13.86
CA LEU A 326 -10.18 2.30 -13.14
C LEU A 326 -11.41 2.29 -14.06
N ARG A 327 -11.31 2.78 -15.31
CA ARG A 327 -12.44 2.84 -16.25
C ARG A 327 -13.06 1.47 -16.55
N GLU A 328 -12.24 0.42 -16.54
CA GLU A 328 -12.71 -0.95 -16.76
C GLU A 328 -13.36 -1.58 -15.50
N ILE A 329 -13.22 -0.97 -14.32
CA ILE A 329 -13.70 -1.52 -13.04
C ILE A 329 -14.94 -0.78 -12.53
N LEU A 330 -14.94 0.55 -12.63
CA LEU A 330 -15.95 1.41 -12.02
C LEU A 330 -16.91 1.98 -13.05
N GLU A 331 -18.17 2.18 -12.65
CA GLU A 331 -19.12 2.98 -13.43
C GLU A 331 -18.64 4.44 -13.52
N GLU A 332 -18.98 5.14 -14.61
CA GLU A 332 -18.49 6.51 -14.89
C GLU A 332 -18.78 7.51 -13.76
N ASP A 333 -19.93 7.38 -13.08
CA ASP A 333 -20.31 8.25 -11.96
C ASP A 333 -19.38 8.06 -10.74
N ASP A 334 -19.08 6.80 -10.40
CA ASP A 334 -18.19 6.46 -9.29
C ASP A 334 -16.74 6.81 -9.61
N LEU A 335 -16.32 6.59 -10.86
CA LEU A 335 -15.01 6.99 -11.36
C LEU A 335 -14.82 8.52 -11.22
N ALA A 336 -15.80 9.32 -11.66
CA ALA A 336 -15.74 10.77 -11.53
C ALA A 336 -15.63 11.23 -10.07
N LEU A 337 -16.33 10.55 -9.15
CA LEU A 337 -16.24 10.80 -7.72
C LEU A 337 -14.83 10.51 -7.17
N VAL A 338 -14.27 9.36 -7.52
CA VAL A 338 -12.93 8.93 -7.07
C VAL A 338 -11.84 9.84 -7.64
N LEU A 339 -11.94 10.25 -8.90
CA LEU A 339 -10.97 11.15 -9.53
C LEU A 339 -10.97 12.55 -8.90
N LYS A 340 -12.13 13.02 -8.43
CA LYS A 340 -12.30 14.30 -7.74
C LYS A 340 -11.81 14.28 -6.29
N ALA A 341 -11.73 13.12 -5.66
CA ALA A 341 -11.28 12.99 -4.28
C ALA A 341 -9.78 13.31 -4.14
N GLU A 342 -9.42 14.03 -3.08
CA GLU A 342 -8.01 14.31 -2.75
C GLU A 342 -7.28 13.02 -2.38
N HIS A 343 -7.92 12.16 -1.58
CA HIS A 343 -7.38 10.87 -1.17
C HIS A 343 -8.22 9.73 -1.76
N ARG A 344 -7.82 9.25 -2.94
CA ARG A 344 -8.61 8.31 -3.76
C ARG A 344 -8.81 6.93 -3.11
N PRO A 345 -7.81 6.28 -2.50
CA PRO A 345 -8.02 4.99 -1.82
C PRO A 345 -9.01 5.08 -0.64
N ASN A 346 -8.93 6.13 0.18
CA ASN A 346 -9.91 6.39 1.24
C ASN A 346 -11.32 6.66 0.70
N CYS A 347 -11.45 7.31 -0.46
CA CYS A 347 -12.74 7.48 -1.11
C CYS A 347 -13.37 6.12 -1.45
N LEU A 348 -12.59 5.17 -1.98
CA LEU A 348 -13.06 3.81 -2.25
C LEU A 348 -13.43 3.06 -0.96
N ILE A 349 -12.63 3.19 0.10
CA ILE A 349 -12.99 2.63 1.42
C ILE A 349 -14.35 3.18 1.89
N GLN A 350 -14.58 4.49 1.75
CA GLN A 350 -15.85 5.09 2.14
C GLN A 350 -17.03 4.55 1.30
N LEU A 351 -16.82 4.35 -0.01
CA LEU A 351 -17.82 3.73 -0.90
C LEU A 351 -18.11 2.29 -0.50
N MET A 352 -17.08 1.50 -0.17
CA MET A 352 -17.25 0.14 0.38
C MET A 352 -18.09 0.13 1.66
N THR A 353 -17.78 1.02 2.61
CA THR A 353 -18.53 1.11 3.88
C THR A 353 -20.00 1.47 3.65
N LEU A 354 -20.30 2.36 2.70
CA LEU A 354 -21.67 2.71 2.35
C LEU A 354 -22.40 1.56 1.66
N SER A 355 -21.74 0.87 0.72
CA SER A 355 -22.28 -0.34 0.09
C SER A 355 -22.60 -1.42 1.10
N LEU A 356 -21.72 -1.66 2.07
CA LEU A 356 -21.94 -2.64 3.12
C LEU A 356 -23.15 -2.31 4.00
N LYS A 357 -23.34 -1.03 4.37
CA LYS A 357 -24.53 -0.60 5.12
C LYS A 357 -25.84 -0.79 4.35
N SER A 358 -25.79 -0.75 3.02
CA SER A 358 -26.97 -0.90 2.17
C SER A 358 -27.41 -2.35 1.96
N ILE A 359 -26.53 -3.31 2.26
CA ILE A 359 -26.77 -4.75 2.20
C ILE A 359 -27.16 -5.22 3.61
N LYS A 360 -28.19 -6.07 3.71
CA LYS A 360 -28.59 -6.64 4.99
C LYS A 360 -27.73 -7.87 5.27
N PHE A 361 -26.86 -7.77 6.27
CA PHE A 361 -26.06 -8.89 6.80
C PHE A 361 -26.63 -9.34 8.15
N GLU A 362 -26.44 -10.62 8.51
CA GLU A 362 -26.76 -11.08 9.86
C GLU A 362 -25.77 -10.51 10.91
N ASP A 363 -26.20 -10.46 12.17
CA ASP A 363 -25.39 -9.97 13.28
C ASP A 363 -24.11 -10.82 13.42
N GLY A 364 -22.95 -10.23 13.12
CA GLY A 364 -21.63 -10.87 13.17
C GLY A 364 -20.90 -10.92 11.82
N GLU A 365 -21.63 -11.06 10.71
CA GLU A 365 -21.07 -11.04 9.35
C GLU A 365 -20.56 -9.63 8.99
N GLY A 366 -21.36 -8.61 9.31
CA GLY A 366 -20.99 -7.22 9.12
C GLY A 366 -19.73 -6.81 9.91
N MET A 367 -19.50 -7.42 11.08
CA MET A 367 -18.31 -7.16 11.90
C MET A 367 -17.03 -7.70 11.24
N GLN A 368 -17.11 -8.85 10.56
CA GLN A 368 -15.95 -9.41 9.84
C GLN A 368 -15.62 -8.59 8.58
N LEU A 369 -16.63 -8.08 7.87
CA LEU A 369 -16.42 -7.19 6.72
C LEU A 369 -15.83 -5.84 7.14
N ASP A 370 -16.29 -5.28 8.26
CA ASP A 370 -15.72 -4.04 8.82
C ASP A 370 -14.26 -4.21 9.28
N ALA A 371 -13.90 -5.40 9.80
CA ALA A 371 -12.52 -5.73 10.11
C ALA A 371 -11.62 -5.70 8.86
N ASN A 372 -12.09 -6.20 7.71
CA ASN A 372 -11.33 -6.10 6.45
C ASN A 372 -11.18 -4.65 5.97
N ILE A 373 -12.20 -3.81 6.14
CA ILE A 373 -12.09 -2.37 5.84
C ILE A 373 -11.03 -1.72 6.75
N SER A 374 -11.01 -2.08 8.02
CA SER A 374 -10.00 -1.60 8.96
C SER A 374 -8.59 -2.01 8.49
N GLN A 375 -8.44 -3.24 7.99
CA GLN A 375 -7.19 -3.73 7.42
C GLN A 375 -6.73 -2.94 6.18
N PHE A 376 -7.66 -2.50 5.32
CA PHE A 376 -7.32 -1.62 4.21
C PHE A 376 -6.83 -0.25 4.67
N ASN A 377 -7.47 0.35 5.68
CA ASN A 377 -7.01 1.61 6.26
C ASN A 377 -5.61 1.48 6.89
N GLU A 378 -5.35 0.38 7.58
CA GLU A 378 -4.01 0.08 8.13
C GLU A 378 -2.96 -0.05 7.01
N SER A 379 -3.31 -0.77 5.94
CA SER A 379 -2.44 -0.92 4.77
C SER A 379 -2.11 0.40 4.09
N ILE A 380 -3.11 1.30 3.93
CA ILE A 380 -2.86 2.67 3.43
C ILE A 380 -1.87 3.38 4.34
N SER A 381 -2.12 3.35 5.66
CA SER A 381 -1.30 4.06 6.64
C SER A 381 0.16 3.60 6.61
N VAL A 382 0.40 2.29 6.48
CA VAL A 382 1.74 1.72 6.34
C VAL A 382 2.38 2.15 5.02
N CYS A 383 1.66 2.07 3.90
CA CYS A 383 2.18 2.48 2.60
C CYS A 383 2.51 3.99 2.53
N GLU A 384 1.65 4.84 3.09
CA GLU A 384 1.90 6.28 3.18
C GLU A 384 3.09 6.60 4.08
N ARG A 385 3.23 5.89 5.21
CA ARG A 385 4.42 6.01 6.06
C ARG A 385 5.67 5.63 5.27
N LEU A 386 5.66 4.49 4.58
CA LEU A 386 6.81 4.04 3.78
C LEU A 386 7.20 5.10 2.74
N ILE A 387 6.27 5.69 1.99
CA ILE A 387 6.63 6.68 0.96
C ILE A 387 7.01 8.04 1.53
N ARG A 388 6.36 8.52 2.62
CA ARG A 388 6.58 9.86 3.16
C ARG A 388 7.70 9.95 4.20
N THR A 389 8.06 8.84 4.84
CA THR A 389 9.10 8.82 5.88
C THR A 389 10.31 8.02 5.38
N PRO A 390 11.29 8.66 4.71
CA PRO A 390 12.51 7.97 4.25
C PRO A 390 13.43 7.63 5.43
N ILE A 391 14.52 6.91 5.14
CA ILE A 391 15.58 6.68 6.13
C ILE A 391 16.13 8.05 6.57
N PRO A 392 16.46 8.26 7.86
CA PRO A 392 16.93 9.55 8.34
C PRO A 392 18.03 10.15 7.44
N LEU A 393 17.78 11.34 6.90
CA LEU A 393 18.68 11.99 5.93
C LEU A 393 20.08 12.24 6.46
N ALA A 394 20.25 12.36 7.78
CA ALA A 394 21.57 12.47 8.40
C ALA A 394 22.43 11.23 8.11
N TYR A 395 21.80 10.05 8.10
CA TYR A 395 22.47 8.78 7.86
C TYR A 395 22.93 8.65 6.40
N THR A 396 22.03 8.93 5.46
CA THR A 396 22.33 8.86 4.02
C THR A 396 23.40 9.89 3.60
N ARG A 397 23.33 11.11 4.15
CA ARG A 397 24.35 12.16 3.92
C ARG A 397 25.69 11.83 4.57
N LEU A 398 25.70 11.23 5.76
CA LEU A 398 26.95 10.87 6.43
C LEU A 398 27.68 9.77 5.64
N THR A 399 26.97 8.70 5.29
CA THR A 399 27.56 7.56 4.56
C THR A 399 28.11 7.99 3.20
N SER A 400 27.34 8.75 2.41
CA SER A 400 27.80 9.27 1.11
C SER A 400 29.04 10.17 1.23
N ARG A 401 29.05 11.10 2.19
CA ARG A 401 30.19 12.01 2.40
C ARG A 401 31.45 11.26 2.84
N ILE A 402 31.34 10.33 3.78
CA ILE A 402 32.49 9.53 4.22
C ILE A 402 32.99 8.67 3.06
N LEU A 403 32.10 8.05 2.30
CA LEU A 403 32.46 7.22 1.14
C LEU A 403 33.24 8.02 0.08
N VAL A 404 32.76 9.23 -0.26
CA VAL A 404 33.42 10.13 -1.21
C VAL A 404 34.77 10.60 -0.66
N LEU A 405 34.83 11.11 0.57
CA LEU A 405 36.09 11.55 1.18
C LEU A 405 37.13 10.42 1.24
N TRP A 406 36.70 9.22 1.59
CA TRP A 406 37.56 8.03 1.65
C TRP A 406 38.08 7.63 0.26
N HIS A 407 37.30 7.75 -0.82
CA HIS A 407 37.82 7.47 -2.16
C HIS A 407 38.68 8.61 -2.72
N LEU A 408 38.44 9.87 -2.33
CA LEU A 408 39.25 11.01 -2.75
C LEU A 408 40.71 10.90 -2.27
N SER A 409 40.95 10.45 -1.04
CA SER A 409 42.31 10.26 -0.51
C SER A 409 42.92 8.88 -0.80
N LEU A 410 42.14 7.92 -1.32
CA LEU A 410 42.59 6.55 -1.60
C LEU A 410 43.83 6.50 -2.54
N PRO A 411 43.88 7.23 -3.68
CA PRO A 411 45.02 7.12 -4.59
C PRO A 411 46.33 7.69 -4.01
N VAL A 412 46.25 8.63 -3.05
CA VAL A 412 47.43 9.15 -2.35
C VAL A 412 48.00 8.11 -1.39
N VAL A 413 47.14 7.33 -0.75
CA VAL A 413 47.55 6.30 0.22
C VAL A 413 48.11 5.05 -0.46
N LEU A 414 47.53 4.64 -1.59
CA LEU A 414 47.96 3.43 -2.30
C LEU A 414 49.23 3.61 -3.14
N TRP A 415 49.73 4.85 -3.29
CA TRP A 415 50.83 5.14 -4.21
C TRP A 415 52.11 4.37 -3.86
N ASP A 416 52.47 4.30 -2.58
CA ASP A 416 53.72 3.69 -2.12
C ASP A 416 53.76 2.18 -2.35
N ASP A 417 52.61 1.51 -2.29
CA ASP A 417 52.49 0.05 -2.44
C ASP A 417 52.27 -0.38 -3.91
N CYS A 418 51.50 0.40 -4.68
CA CYS A 418 50.95 -0.03 -5.96
C CYS A 418 51.45 0.77 -7.19
N HIS A 419 52.01 1.96 -6.99
CA HIS A 419 52.35 2.90 -8.09
C HIS A 419 51.21 3.01 -9.13
N TRP A 420 51.45 2.71 -10.41
CA TRP A 420 50.45 2.77 -11.48
C TRP A 420 49.26 1.81 -11.31
N VAL A 421 49.41 0.74 -10.51
CA VAL A 421 48.30 -0.16 -10.17
C VAL A 421 47.25 0.55 -9.29
N VAL A 422 47.56 1.72 -8.74
CA VAL A 422 46.60 2.56 -8.01
C VAL A 422 45.35 2.91 -8.83
N VAL A 423 45.50 3.09 -10.16
CA VAL A 423 44.40 3.46 -11.05
C VAL A 423 43.36 2.33 -11.14
N PRO A 424 43.71 1.11 -11.58
CA PRO A 424 42.76 0.00 -11.59
C PRO A 424 42.28 -0.39 -10.19
N ALA A 425 43.13 -0.29 -9.16
CA ALA A 425 42.72 -0.56 -7.78
C ALA A 425 41.64 0.42 -7.28
N THR A 426 41.82 1.72 -7.53
CA THR A 426 40.83 2.76 -7.19
C THR A 426 39.53 2.56 -7.96
N PHE A 427 39.62 2.23 -9.26
CA PHE A 427 38.44 1.94 -10.08
C PHE A 427 37.63 0.76 -9.52
N ILE A 428 38.29 -0.38 -9.21
CA ILE A 428 37.61 -1.57 -8.68
C ILE A 428 36.99 -1.29 -7.30
N SER A 429 37.72 -0.60 -6.42
CA SER A 429 37.22 -0.22 -5.10
C SER A 429 36.00 0.70 -5.21
N ALA A 430 36.10 1.77 -6.01
CA ALA A 430 35.02 2.72 -6.22
C ALA A 430 33.80 2.03 -6.84
N ALA A 431 33.99 1.25 -7.90
CA ALA A 431 32.91 0.49 -8.53
C ALA A 431 32.20 -0.45 -7.54
N SER A 432 32.94 -1.04 -6.59
CA SER A 432 32.37 -1.95 -5.60
C SER A 432 31.59 -1.22 -4.49
N LEU A 433 32.21 -0.23 -3.84
CA LEU A 433 31.62 0.43 -2.66
C LEU A 433 30.51 1.41 -3.04
N PHE A 434 30.64 2.17 -4.14
CA PHE A 434 29.53 2.99 -4.64
C PHE A 434 28.38 2.12 -5.16
N CYS A 435 28.63 0.94 -5.74
CA CYS A 435 27.56 0.02 -6.13
C CYS A 435 26.73 -0.43 -4.92
N ILE A 436 27.38 -0.76 -3.79
CA ILE A 436 26.67 -1.12 -2.55
C ILE A 436 25.81 0.04 -2.05
N GLU A 437 26.34 1.27 -2.06
CA GLU A 437 25.60 2.46 -1.66
C GLU A 437 24.37 2.71 -2.55
N GLU A 438 24.56 2.60 -3.86
CA GLU A 438 23.54 2.82 -4.90
C GLU A 438 22.44 1.77 -4.83
N VAL A 439 22.78 0.49 -4.63
CA VAL A 439 21.81 -0.58 -4.38
C VAL A 439 20.98 -0.26 -3.13
N GLY A 440 21.59 0.32 -2.10
CA GLY A 440 20.88 0.85 -0.94
C GLY A 440 19.84 1.93 -1.31
N VAL A 441 20.20 2.90 -2.17
CA VAL A 441 19.26 3.94 -2.65
C VAL A 441 18.11 3.30 -3.41
N LEU A 442 18.42 2.37 -4.32
CA LEU A 442 17.40 1.74 -5.17
C LEU A 442 16.36 0.99 -4.33
N ILE A 443 16.81 0.20 -3.35
CA ILE A 443 15.90 -0.60 -2.49
C ILE A 443 15.13 0.28 -1.50
N GLU A 444 15.63 1.49 -1.18
CA GLU A 444 14.96 2.45 -0.29
C GLU A 444 13.57 2.90 -0.80
N GLU A 445 13.36 2.86 -2.12
CA GLU A 445 12.07 3.10 -2.80
C GLU A 445 11.42 1.78 -3.28
N PRO A 446 10.56 1.15 -2.47
CA PRO A 446 10.17 -0.23 -2.72
C PRO A 446 9.06 -0.41 -3.76
N PHE A 447 8.13 0.53 -3.88
CA PHE A 447 6.92 0.36 -4.71
C PHE A 447 7.22 0.20 -6.21
N PRO A 448 8.15 0.98 -6.82
CA PRO A 448 8.52 0.78 -8.23
C PRO A 448 9.28 -0.52 -8.51
N ILE A 449 9.89 -1.14 -7.49
CA ILE A 449 10.60 -2.42 -7.61
C ILE A 449 9.62 -3.60 -7.56
N LEU A 450 8.52 -3.46 -6.83
CA LEU A 450 7.49 -4.48 -6.69
C LEU A 450 6.68 -4.63 -7.99
N ALA A 451 6.21 -5.85 -8.25
CA ALA A 451 5.36 -6.17 -9.41
C ALA A 451 3.89 -5.81 -9.15
N LEU A 452 3.61 -4.56 -8.75
CA LEU A 452 2.29 -4.12 -8.28
C LEU A 452 1.19 -4.36 -9.32
N ASP A 453 1.45 -4.07 -10.61
CA ASP A 453 0.49 -4.32 -11.70
C ASP A 453 0.05 -5.79 -11.75
N ARG A 454 1.02 -6.71 -11.69
CA ARG A 454 0.74 -8.14 -11.71
C ARG A 454 0.07 -8.62 -10.43
N MET A 455 0.36 -7.99 -9.29
CA MET A 455 -0.32 -8.27 -8.03
C MET A 455 -1.79 -7.84 -8.07
N CYS A 456 -2.10 -6.67 -8.63
CA CYS A 456 -3.48 -6.23 -8.88
C CYS A 456 -4.20 -7.15 -9.87
N ALA A 457 -3.57 -7.48 -11.00
CA ALA A 457 -4.15 -8.41 -11.97
C ALA A 457 -4.43 -9.78 -11.34
N LYS A 458 -3.50 -10.30 -10.53
CA LYS A 458 -3.68 -11.57 -9.84
C LYS A 458 -4.79 -11.52 -8.78
N ALA A 459 -4.97 -10.39 -8.11
CA ALA A 459 -6.09 -10.18 -7.20
C ALA A 459 -7.42 -10.25 -7.95
N ARG A 460 -7.52 -9.54 -9.09
CA ARG A 460 -8.67 -9.58 -9.99
C ARG A 460 -8.99 -11.00 -10.45
N GLU A 461 -8.01 -11.71 -11.02
CA GLU A 461 -8.16 -13.11 -11.45
C GLU A 461 -8.71 -14.01 -10.34
N ASN A 462 -8.13 -13.93 -9.13
CA ASN A 462 -8.52 -14.79 -8.02
C ASN A 462 -9.94 -14.49 -7.53
N ILE A 463 -10.35 -13.21 -7.50
CA ILE A 463 -11.70 -12.81 -7.08
C ILE A 463 -12.73 -13.31 -8.10
N LEU A 464 -12.43 -13.20 -9.40
CA LEU A 464 -13.30 -13.72 -10.46
C LEU A 464 -13.40 -15.25 -10.41
N GLU A 465 -12.28 -15.94 -10.18
CA GLU A 465 -12.27 -17.39 -10.00
C GLU A 465 -13.10 -17.82 -8.80
N PHE A 466 -13.00 -17.13 -7.66
CA PHE A 466 -13.82 -17.44 -6.49
C PHE A 466 -15.31 -17.26 -6.76
N ALA A 467 -15.68 -16.23 -7.51
CA ALA A 467 -17.07 -16.00 -7.86
C ALA A 467 -17.63 -17.11 -8.77
N ASP A 468 -16.86 -17.56 -9.76
CA ASP A 468 -17.22 -18.71 -10.62
C ASP A 468 -17.32 -20.02 -9.81
N LEU A 469 -16.39 -20.24 -8.88
CA LEU A 469 -16.39 -21.42 -7.99
C LEU A 469 -17.58 -21.43 -7.03
N GLN A 470 -18.00 -20.27 -6.51
CA GLN A 470 -19.18 -20.16 -5.64
C GLN A 470 -20.45 -20.62 -6.37
N VAL A 471 -20.67 -20.13 -7.60
CA VAL A 471 -21.82 -20.55 -8.42
C VAL A 471 -21.80 -22.07 -8.65
N LYS A 472 -20.66 -22.61 -9.09
CA LYS A 472 -20.50 -24.07 -9.31
C LYS A 472 -20.71 -24.89 -8.04
N ALA A 473 -20.22 -24.41 -6.89
CA ALA A 473 -20.38 -25.10 -5.61
C ALA A 473 -21.85 -25.11 -5.18
N GLN A 474 -22.57 -24.00 -5.35
CA GLN A 474 -23.99 -23.89 -5.04
C GLN A 474 -24.82 -24.87 -5.90
N VAL A 475 -24.56 -24.92 -7.21
CA VAL A 475 -25.19 -25.88 -8.15
C VAL A 475 -24.89 -27.33 -7.74
N HIS A 476 -23.66 -27.62 -7.32
CA HIS A 476 -23.28 -28.96 -6.90
C HIS A 476 -24.00 -29.38 -5.61
N LEU A 477 -24.07 -28.49 -4.62
CA LEU A 477 -24.73 -28.74 -3.34
C LEU A 477 -26.25 -28.93 -3.53
N SER A 478 -26.91 -28.10 -4.33
CA SER A 478 -28.34 -28.24 -4.63
C SER A 478 -28.64 -29.58 -5.31
N ASN A 479 -27.81 -30.00 -6.28
CA ASN A 479 -27.92 -31.29 -6.94
C ASN A 479 -27.67 -32.47 -5.99
N LYS A 480 -26.72 -32.34 -5.05
CA LYS A 480 -26.44 -33.37 -4.04
C LYS A 480 -27.61 -33.52 -3.07
N THR A 481 -28.20 -32.40 -2.61
CA THR A 481 -29.39 -32.40 -1.74
C THR A 481 -30.58 -33.05 -2.45
N ARG A 482 -30.83 -32.72 -3.72
CA ARG A 482 -31.91 -33.33 -4.52
C ARG A 482 -31.73 -34.84 -4.71
N LYS A 483 -30.50 -35.29 -4.97
CA LYS A 483 -30.17 -36.74 -5.05
C LYS A 483 -30.35 -37.46 -3.72
N SER A 484 -30.00 -36.80 -2.60
CA SER A 484 -30.19 -37.34 -1.25
C SER A 484 -31.67 -37.50 -0.92
N GLN A 485 -32.48 -36.48 -1.20
CA GLN A 485 -33.94 -36.53 -1.01
C GLN A 485 -34.59 -37.62 -1.89
N SER A 486 -34.17 -37.75 -3.15
CA SER A 486 -34.68 -38.81 -4.04
C SER A 486 -34.34 -40.22 -3.53
N LYS A 487 -33.16 -40.43 -2.93
CA LYS A 487 -32.78 -41.72 -2.33
C LYS A 487 -33.57 -42.06 -1.07
N VAL A 488 -33.88 -41.06 -0.24
CA VAL A 488 -34.71 -41.24 0.97
C VAL A 488 -36.13 -41.61 0.59
N VAL A 489 -36.70 -40.96 -0.44
CA VAL A 489 -38.05 -41.28 -0.95
C VAL A 489 -38.11 -42.69 -1.56
N THR A 490 -37.10 -43.10 -2.34
CA THR A 490 -37.08 -44.47 -2.90
C THR A 490 -36.90 -45.55 -1.84
N ASN A 491 -36.14 -45.30 -0.77
CA ASN A 491 -35.94 -46.29 0.29
C ASN A 491 -37.13 -46.39 1.27
N GLY A 492 -37.90 -45.31 1.43
CA GLY A 492 -39.15 -45.31 2.21
C GLY A 492 -40.30 -46.04 1.50
N ALA A 493 -40.32 -46.05 0.16
CA ALA A 493 -41.33 -46.77 -0.61
C ALA A 493 -41.13 -48.30 -0.56
N THR A 494 -39.90 -48.79 -0.45
CA THR A 494 -39.59 -50.24 -0.39
C THR A 494 -39.82 -50.86 0.99
N THR A 495 -40.06 -50.06 2.03
CA THR A 495 -40.34 -50.55 3.40
C THR A 495 -41.83 -50.60 3.75
N GLN A 496 -42.71 -50.18 2.83
CA GLN A 496 -44.18 -50.25 2.97
C GLN A 496 -44.88 -51.21 2.00
N SER A 497 -44.13 -52.02 1.24
CA SER A 497 -44.69 -53.03 0.32
C SER A 497 -44.62 -54.44 0.87
#